data_AF-A0A8T4YB60-F1
#
_entry.id   AF-A0A8T4YB60-F1
#
_cell.length_a   1.000
_cell.length_b   1.000
_cell.length_c   1.000
_cell.angle_alpha   90.00
_cell.angle_beta   90.00
_cell.angle_gamma   90.00
#
_symmetry.space_group_name_H-M   'P 1'
#
loop_
_entity.id
_entity.type
_entity.pdbx_description
1 polymer ?
#
loop_
_entity_poly.entity_id
_entity_poly.type
_entity_poly.pdbx_seq_one_letter_code
_entity_poly.pdbx_strand_id
1 'polypeptide(L)'
;MWIGHEYEEFRQTDDIVRGVDPTWYYKAGGGPMYDMAVYNLHTLPAIIGPVKRVTGFSGVGLKERTFKVAGDLKRVKVEMDDDILLLLDWGDSIFGFTYGTFSEGAGGPGFFISGGEGSIRSYWHRSGHRVEVFSRKVKECIRRGIYHLSFHMFQTYMKTSKKNMCMPI
;
A
#
# COMPACT_ATOMS: atom_id res chain seq x y z
N MET A 1 -11.84 3.48 3.06
CA MET A 1 -10.60 3.82 3.76
C MET A 1 -10.59 2.98 5.02
N TRP A 2 -9.56 2.20 5.25
CA TRP A 2 -9.56 1.24 6.37
C TRP A 2 -9.15 1.97 7.65
N ILE A 3 -10.15 2.43 8.39
CA ILE A 3 -10.01 2.98 9.73
C ILE A 3 -9.91 1.78 10.67
N GLY A 4 -8.68 1.35 10.99
CA GLY A 4 -8.44 0.17 11.83
C GLY A 4 -9.42 -0.98 11.53
N HIS A 5 -9.96 -1.59 12.57
CA HIS A 5 -11.01 -2.62 12.47
C HIS A 5 -12.26 -2.29 13.32
N GLU A 6 -12.36 -1.07 13.83
CA GLU A 6 -13.44 -0.59 14.71
C GLU A 6 -14.79 -0.52 14.00
N TYR A 7 -14.78 -0.25 12.69
CA TYR A 7 -15.98 0.10 11.93
C TYR A 7 -16.28 -0.86 10.78
N GLU A 8 -15.59 -2.01 10.74
CA GLU A 8 -15.85 -3.04 9.73
C GLU A 8 -17.22 -3.68 9.96
N GLU A 9 -18.16 -3.52 9.02
CA GLU A 9 -19.57 -3.91 9.17
C GLU A 9 -19.74 -5.37 9.63
N PHE A 10 -18.94 -6.29 9.07
CA PHE A 10 -19.04 -7.72 9.39
C PHE A 10 -18.61 -8.05 10.83
N ARG A 11 -17.87 -7.17 11.51
CA ARG A 11 -17.47 -7.36 12.91
C ARG A 11 -18.48 -6.83 13.93
N GLN A 12 -19.43 -5.99 13.48
CA GLN A 12 -20.41 -5.32 14.35
C GLN A 12 -21.63 -6.19 14.68
N THR A 13 -21.66 -7.43 14.21
CA THR A 13 -22.79 -8.35 14.43
C THR A 13 -22.86 -8.77 15.89
N ASP A 14 -24.07 -8.90 16.43
CA ASP A 14 -24.28 -9.39 17.81
C ASP A 14 -24.11 -10.92 17.93
N ASP A 15 -23.83 -11.60 16.82
CA ASP A 15 -23.59 -13.04 16.74
C ASP A 15 -22.12 -13.36 17.07
N ILE A 16 -21.87 -14.24 18.04
CA ILE A 16 -20.53 -14.68 18.46
C ILE A 16 -19.75 -15.38 17.35
N VAL A 17 -20.43 -15.96 16.35
CA VAL A 17 -19.79 -16.69 15.24
C VAL A 17 -19.32 -15.72 14.15
N ARG A 18 -20.05 -14.61 13.96
CA ARG A 18 -19.79 -13.62 12.90
C ARG A 18 -19.04 -12.39 13.41
N GLY A 19 -19.23 -12.03 14.68
CA GLY A 19 -18.59 -10.91 15.34
C GLY A 19 -17.15 -11.25 15.70
N VAL A 20 -16.21 -10.99 14.79
CA VAL A 20 -14.79 -11.26 15.00
C VAL A 20 -14.15 -10.15 15.84
N ASP A 21 -13.69 -10.48 17.06
CA ASP A 21 -12.98 -9.56 17.96
C ASP A 21 -11.65 -9.08 17.34
N PRO A 22 -11.49 -7.78 17.00
CA PRO A 22 -10.26 -7.25 16.43
C PRO A 22 -9.22 -6.84 17.49
N THR A 23 -9.45 -7.11 18.78
CA THR A 23 -8.55 -6.68 19.88
C THR A 23 -7.09 -7.05 19.63
N TRP A 24 -6.83 -8.20 19.01
CA TRP A 24 -5.48 -8.71 18.79
C TRP A 24 -4.62 -7.78 17.93
N TYR A 25 -5.22 -6.99 17.03
CA TYR A 25 -4.51 -6.00 16.23
C TYR A 25 -3.86 -4.88 17.06
N TYR A 26 -4.28 -4.70 18.32
CA TYR A 26 -3.78 -3.66 19.22
C TYR A 26 -2.93 -4.23 20.36
N LYS A 27 -2.61 -5.52 20.30
CA LYS A 27 -1.75 -6.24 21.25
C LYS A 27 -0.39 -6.54 20.65
N ALA A 28 0.54 -6.97 21.48
CA ALA A 28 1.86 -7.39 21.03
C ALA A 28 1.76 -8.43 19.89
N GLY A 29 2.49 -8.19 18.80
CA GLY A 29 2.44 -9.01 17.59
C GLY A 29 1.34 -8.63 16.58
N GLY A 30 0.47 -7.68 16.93
CA GLY A 30 -0.47 -7.04 16.02
C GLY A 30 0.09 -5.77 15.38
N GLY A 31 -0.81 -4.86 15.01
CA GLY A 31 -0.50 -3.54 14.48
C GLY A 31 -0.48 -3.48 12.96
N PRO A 32 -0.61 -2.28 12.38
CA PRO A 32 -0.70 -2.09 10.94
C PRO A 32 0.64 -2.35 10.24
N MET A 33 1.74 -2.54 10.97
CA MET A 33 2.99 -3.03 10.37
C MET A 33 2.78 -4.41 9.72
N TYR A 34 2.17 -5.34 10.45
CA TYR A 34 1.95 -6.72 9.99
C TYR A 34 0.62 -6.88 9.25
N ASP A 35 -0.36 -6.02 9.50
CA ASP A 35 -1.65 -6.05 8.80
C ASP A 35 -1.61 -5.31 7.46
N MET A 36 -1.01 -4.11 7.40
CA MET A 36 -1.08 -3.23 6.22
C MET A 36 0.26 -3.02 5.52
N ALA A 37 1.28 -2.58 6.26
CA ALA A 37 2.56 -2.18 5.68
C ALA A 37 3.30 -3.38 5.03
N VAL A 38 3.10 -4.59 5.57
CA VAL A 38 3.68 -5.83 5.05
C VAL A 38 3.41 -6.04 3.57
N TYR A 39 2.22 -5.68 3.07
CA TYR A 39 1.89 -5.84 1.66
C TYR A 39 2.78 -4.99 0.76
N ASN A 40 3.06 -3.75 1.18
CA ASN A 40 3.96 -2.86 0.46
C ASN A 40 5.42 -3.29 0.63
N LEU A 41 5.81 -3.76 1.81
CA LEU A 41 7.14 -4.32 2.08
C LEU A 41 7.40 -5.63 1.33
N HIS A 42 6.37 -6.33 0.88
CA HIS A 42 6.51 -7.47 -0.01
C HIS A 42 6.51 -7.03 -1.48
N THR A 43 5.56 -6.17 -1.85
CA THR A 43 5.32 -5.77 -3.25
C THR A 43 6.45 -4.91 -3.81
N LEU A 44 6.89 -3.87 -3.09
CA LEU A 44 7.90 -2.94 -3.60
C LEU A 44 9.25 -3.65 -3.82
N PRO A 45 9.76 -4.49 -2.89
CA PRO A 45 10.99 -5.20 -3.14
C PRO A 45 10.87 -6.26 -4.25
N ALA A 46 9.71 -6.89 -4.41
CA ALA A 46 9.48 -7.81 -5.53
C ALA A 46 9.56 -7.11 -6.91
N ILE A 47 9.16 -5.84 -6.98
CA ILE A 47 9.17 -5.04 -8.22
C ILE A 47 10.53 -4.40 -8.48
N ILE A 48 11.11 -3.73 -7.48
CA ILE A 48 12.31 -2.89 -7.64
C ILE A 48 13.60 -3.68 -7.37
N GLY A 49 13.57 -4.56 -6.39
CA GLY A 49 14.73 -5.29 -5.88
C GLY A 49 14.86 -5.17 -4.35
N PRO A 50 15.92 -5.74 -3.75
CA PRO A 50 16.12 -5.67 -2.30
C PRO A 50 16.39 -4.24 -1.82
N VAL A 51 15.69 -3.83 -0.76
CA VAL A 51 15.93 -2.55 -0.07
C VAL A 51 17.28 -2.60 0.65
N LYS A 52 18.08 -1.54 0.54
CA LYS A 52 19.40 -1.43 1.18
C LYS A 52 19.35 -0.76 2.55
N ARG A 53 18.47 0.23 2.72
CA ARG A 53 18.30 0.97 3.99
C ARG A 53 16.84 1.30 4.24
N VAL A 54 16.47 1.32 5.51
CA VAL A 54 15.15 1.73 5.98
C VAL A 54 15.32 2.75 7.10
N THR A 55 14.49 3.78 7.10
CA THR A 55 14.36 4.73 8.22
C THR A 55 12.88 4.94 8.49
N GLY A 56 12.47 4.99 9.75
CA GLY A 56 11.05 5.10 10.05
C GLY A 56 10.72 5.75 11.37
N PHE A 57 9.47 6.17 11.46
CA PHE A 57 8.80 6.62 12.68
C PHE A 57 7.66 5.65 12.97
N SER A 58 7.46 5.34 14.24
CA SER A 58 6.45 4.41 14.71
C SER A 58 5.94 4.90 16.06
N GLY A 59 4.64 4.80 16.29
CA GLY A 59 4.07 5.19 17.57
C GLY A 59 2.62 4.78 17.74
N VAL A 60 2.14 4.98 18.95
CA VAL A 60 0.73 4.80 19.32
C VAL A 60 0.02 6.15 19.29
N GLY A 61 -0.92 6.32 18.36
CA GLY A 61 -1.81 7.48 18.24
C GLY A 61 -2.83 7.53 19.37
N LEU A 62 -3.79 6.60 19.39
CA LEU A 62 -4.80 6.48 20.45
C LEU A 62 -4.37 5.44 21.49
N LYS A 63 -4.30 5.83 22.77
CA LYS A 63 -3.88 4.91 23.85
C LYS A 63 -4.94 3.87 24.21
N GLU A 64 -6.19 4.12 23.86
CA GLU A 64 -7.32 3.24 24.10
C GLU A 64 -8.32 3.35 22.96
N ARG A 65 -8.96 2.22 22.63
CA ARG A 65 -9.99 2.12 21.60
C ARG A 65 -11.19 1.33 22.10
N THR A 66 -12.33 1.53 21.47
CA THR A 66 -13.59 0.86 21.85
C THR A 66 -14.10 0.04 20.68
N PHE A 67 -14.40 -1.23 20.92
CA PHE A 67 -14.93 -2.16 19.93
C PHE A 67 -16.28 -2.71 20.38
N LYS A 68 -17.16 -2.98 19.43
CA LYS A 68 -18.34 -3.82 19.66
C LYS A 68 -17.96 -5.27 19.41
N VAL A 69 -18.13 -6.13 20.41
CA VAL A 69 -17.82 -7.57 20.33
C VAL A 69 -19.03 -8.34 20.84
N ALA A 70 -19.70 -9.08 19.95
CA ALA A 70 -20.90 -9.87 20.28
C ALA A 70 -21.99 -9.08 21.03
N GLY A 71 -22.24 -7.83 20.61
CA GLY A 71 -23.24 -6.95 21.24
C GLY A 71 -22.69 -6.05 22.35
N ASP A 72 -21.55 -6.38 22.95
CA ASP A 72 -20.99 -5.63 24.07
C ASP A 72 -19.91 -4.63 23.65
N LEU A 73 -19.83 -3.50 24.35
CA LEU A 73 -18.74 -2.52 24.16
C LEU A 73 -17.53 -2.90 25.02
N LYS A 74 -16.39 -3.11 24.36
CA LYS A 74 -15.12 -3.47 24.96
C LYS A 74 -14.11 -2.35 24.77
N ARG A 75 -13.59 -1.82 25.88
CA ARG A 75 -12.45 -0.89 25.88
C ARG A 75 -11.15 -1.67 25.84
N VAL A 76 -10.27 -1.32 24.93
CA VAL A 76 -9.00 -2.00 24.67
C VAL A 76 -7.88 -1.00 24.79
N LYS A 77 -6.97 -1.24 25.73
CA LYS A 77 -5.67 -0.55 25.79
C LYS A 77 -4.81 -0.97 24.61
N VAL A 78 -4.27 0.02 23.90
CA VAL A 78 -3.33 -0.18 22.79
C VAL A 78 -1.93 -0.40 23.34
N GLU A 79 -1.33 -1.53 22.97
CA GLU A 79 -0.01 -1.98 23.42
C GLU A 79 0.99 -2.09 22.27
N MET A 80 0.56 -1.80 21.04
CA MET A 80 1.36 -1.88 19.83
C MET A 80 1.20 -0.58 19.02
N ASP A 81 2.30 -0.12 18.42
CA ASP A 81 2.29 1.04 17.53
C ASP A 81 1.27 0.86 16.40
N ASP A 82 0.44 1.87 16.21
CA ASP A 82 -0.68 1.88 15.27
C ASP A 82 -0.58 2.99 14.21
N ASP A 83 0.55 3.71 14.20
CA ASP A 83 0.91 4.66 13.15
C ASP A 83 2.41 4.54 12.82
N ILE A 84 2.70 4.03 11.63
CA ILE A 84 4.05 3.73 11.16
C ILE A 84 4.28 4.38 9.79
N LEU A 85 5.39 5.10 9.66
CA LEU A 85 5.90 5.63 8.40
C LEU A 85 7.32 5.12 8.16
N LEU A 86 7.57 4.56 6.99
CA LEU A 86 8.85 4.01 6.57
C LEU A 86 9.32 4.68 5.28
N LEU A 87 10.57 5.14 5.27
CA LEU A 87 11.33 5.49 4.08
C LEU A 87 12.22 4.30 3.70
N LEU A 88 12.16 3.92 2.42
CA LEU A 88 12.87 2.80 1.83
C LEU A 88 13.88 3.33 0.81
N ASP A 89 15.08 2.78 0.83
CA ASP A 89 16.17 3.21 -0.04
C ASP A 89 16.87 2.01 -0.69
N TRP A 90 16.88 2.01 -2.03
CA TRP A 90 17.50 0.98 -2.86
C TRP A 90 18.91 1.35 -3.35
N GLY A 91 19.42 2.53 -2.98
CA GLY A 91 20.62 3.15 -3.56
C GLY A 91 20.33 3.84 -4.89
N ASP A 92 21.36 4.47 -5.46
CA ASP A 92 21.30 5.11 -6.79
C ASP A 92 20.15 6.12 -6.95
N SER A 93 19.82 6.81 -5.84
CA SER A 93 18.72 7.77 -5.74
C SER A 93 17.33 7.18 -6.02
N ILE A 94 17.15 5.89 -5.76
CA ILE A 94 15.85 5.20 -5.82
C ILE A 94 15.28 5.10 -4.41
N PHE A 95 14.24 5.89 -4.16
CA PHE A 95 13.58 5.97 -2.87
C PHE A 95 12.10 5.63 -2.98
N GLY A 96 11.53 5.19 -1.87
CA GLY A 96 10.10 4.97 -1.73
C GLY A 96 9.71 5.24 -0.29
N PHE A 97 8.42 5.41 -0.06
CA PHE A 97 7.88 5.42 1.29
C PHE A 97 6.70 4.47 1.35
N THR A 98 6.49 3.92 2.53
CA THR A 98 5.29 3.16 2.84
C THR A 98 4.87 3.48 4.26
N TYR A 99 3.61 3.21 4.57
CA TYR A 99 3.05 3.47 5.88
C TYR A 99 2.02 2.39 6.19
N GLY A 100 1.80 2.15 7.47
CA GLY A 100 0.69 1.37 7.99
C GLY A 100 0.10 2.15 9.14
N THR A 101 -1.21 2.41 9.10
CA THR A 101 -1.86 3.23 10.12
C THR A 101 -3.28 2.76 10.38
N PHE A 102 -3.69 2.73 11.65
CA PHE A 102 -5.08 2.57 12.07
C PHE A 102 -5.73 3.93 12.40
N SER A 103 -5.19 5.01 11.85
CA SER A 103 -5.74 6.35 11.97
C SER A 103 -6.89 6.57 11.00
N GLU A 104 -7.90 7.33 11.43
CA GLU A 104 -8.94 7.81 10.54
C GLU A 104 -8.38 8.85 9.56
N GLY A 105 -8.66 8.71 8.27
CA GLY A 105 -8.13 9.63 7.25
C GLY A 105 -8.88 9.56 5.92
N ALA A 106 -8.61 10.51 5.02
CA ALA A 106 -9.33 10.64 3.75
C ALA A 106 -8.79 9.76 2.60
N GLY A 107 -7.66 9.09 2.81
CA GLY A 107 -6.93 8.43 1.74
C GLY A 107 -5.45 8.61 1.97
N GLY A 108 -4.69 7.55 2.13
CA GLY A 108 -3.26 7.67 1.93
C GLY A 108 -2.91 7.41 0.46
N PRO A 109 -1.67 7.71 0.06
CA PRO A 109 -1.23 7.60 -1.31
C PRO A 109 -1.35 6.15 -1.79
N GLY A 110 -2.07 5.96 -2.90
CA GLY A 110 -2.14 4.67 -3.59
C GLY A 110 -0.78 4.27 -4.15
N PHE A 111 -0.66 3.03 -4.61
CA PHE A 111 0.58 2.53 -5.22
C PHE A 111 0.98 3.41 -6.42
N PHE A 112 2.20 3.93 -6.37
CA PHE A 112 2.75 4.84 -7.37
C PHE A 112 4.24 4.60 -7.54
N ILE A 113 4.68 4.56 -8.79
CA ILE A 113 6.09 4.50 -9.17
C ILE A 113 6.33 5.55 -10.25
N SER A 114 7.39 6.35 -10.10
CA SER A 114 7.83 7.32 -11.10
C SER A 114 9.33 7.22 -11.39
N GLY A 115 9.69 7.47 -12.63
CA GLY A 115 11.07 7.63 -13.09
C GLY A 115 11.17 8.63 -14.24
N GLY A 116 12.36 8.77 -14.83
CA GLY A 116 12.64 9.79 -15.86
C GLY A 116 11.86 9.61 -17.18
N GLU A 117 11.30 8.43 -17.43
CA GLU A 117 10.59 8.08 -18.67
C GLU A 117 9.07 8.00 -18.51
N GLY A 118 8.56 8.12 -17.27
CA GLY A 118 7.14 8.01 -16.99
C GLY A 118 6.82 7.61 -15.55
N SER A 119 5.53 7.39 -15.31
CA SER A 119 5.01 6.95 -14.02
C SER A 119 3.80 6.05 -14.18
N ILE A 120 3.60 5.16 -13.22
CA ILE A 120 2.40 4.36 -13.06
C ILE A 120 1.77 4.64 -11.70
N ARG A 121 0.45 4.73 -11.66
CA ARG A 121 -0.32 4.83 -10.42
C ARG A 121 -1.47 3.84 -10.47
N SER A 122 -1.74 3.16 -9.36
CA SER A 122 -3.01 2.51 -9.14
C SER A 122 -3.70 3.09 -7.92
N TYR A 123 -4.99 3.37 -8.04
CA TYR A 123 -5.77 3.90 -6.92
C TYR A 123 -7.24 3.51 -7.06
N TRP A 124 -7.95 3.61 -5.94
CA TRP A 124 -9.39 3.40 -5.89
C TRP A 124 -10.12 4.66 -6.34
N HIS A 125 -10.98 4.54 -7.35
CA HIS A 125 -11.88 5.60 -7.78
C HIS A 125 -13.33 5.17 -7.50
N ARG A 126 -14.28 6.10 -7.38
CA ARG A 126 -15.70 5.76 -7.12
C ARG A 126 -16.31 4.77 -8.13
N SER A 127 -15.74 4.69 -9.34
CA SER A 127 -16.16 3.76 -10.40
C SER A 127 -15.29 2.49 -10.50
N GLY A 128 -14.51 2.17 -9.48
CA GLY A 128 -13.66 0.99 -9.39
C GLY A 128 -12.16 1.28 -9.40
N HIS A 129 -11.37 0.20 -9.49
CA HIS A 129 -9.90 0.28 -9.53
C HIS A 129 -9.44 0.93 -10.85
N ARG A 130 -8.57 1.93 -10.73
CA ARG A 130 -7.95 2.61 -11.88
C ARG A 130 -6.46 2.39 -11.87
N VAL A 131 -5.91 2.18 -13.07
CA VAL A 131 -4.48 2.19 -13.34
C VAL A 131 -4.22 3.30 -14.35
N GLU A 132 -3.36 4.24 -13.99
CA GLU A 132 -2.94 5.34 -14.85
C GLU A 132 -1.47 5.16 -15.20
N VAL A 133 -1.15 5.34 -16.49
CA VAL A 133 0.21 5.28 -17.01
C VAL A 133 0.50 6.58 -17.73
N PHE A 134 1.56 7.27 -17.31
CA PHE A 134 2.05 8.48 -17.95
C PHE A 134 3.42 8.20 -18.54
N SER A 135 3.58 8.40 -19.84
CA SER A 135 4.90 8.39 -20.48
C SER A 135 4.86 9.21 -21.76
N ARG A 136 5.99 9.85 -22.09
CA ARG A 136 6.19 10.55 -23.37
C ARG A 136 6.07 9.60 -24.57
N LYS A 137 6.33 8.30 -24.35
CA LYS A 137 6.31 7.26 -25.39
C LYS A 137 4.93 6.63 -25.62
N VAL A 138 3.97 6.79 -24.70
CA VAL A 138 2.62 6.18 -24.84
C VAL A 138 1.92 6.65 -26.12
N LYS A 139 2.03 7.94 -26.46
CA LYS A 139 1.46 8.49 -27.71
C LYS A 139 2.12 7.91 -28.97
N GLU A 140 3.35 7.44 -28.89
CA GLU A 140 4.06 6.79 -29.99
C GLU A 140 3.66 5.31 -30.12
N CYS A 141 3.55 4.58 -29.01
CA CYS A 141 3.07 3.20 -28.98
C CYS A 141 1.65 3.09 -29.54
N ILE A 142 0.73 3.97 -29.12
CA ILE A 142 -0.65 4.01 -29.63
C ILE A 142 -0.66 4.27 -31.14
N ARG A 143 0.14 5.23 -31.62
CA ARG A 143 0.27 5.52 -33.07
C ARG A 143 0.81 4.33 -33.87
N ARG A 144 1.62 3.47 -33.26
CA ARG A 144 2.19 2.26 -33.86
C ARG A 144 1.28 1.02 -33.69
N GLY A 145 0.07 1.17 -33.17
CA GLY A 145 -0.87 0.06 -32.97
C GLY A 145 -0.49 -0.89 -31.82
N ILE A 146 0.35 -0.46 -30.88
CA ILE A 146 0.78 -1.27 -29.73
C ILE A 146 -0.08 -0.89 -28.53
N TYR A 147 -0.95 -1.82 -28.11
CA TYR A 147 -1.93 -1.62 -27.02
C TYR A 147 -1.63 -2.41 -25.74
N HIS A 148 -0.57 -3.23 -25.73
CA HIS A 148 -0.17 -4.01 -24.56
C HIS A 148 1.24 -3.62 -24.09
N LEU A 149 1.36 -3.18 -22.83
CA LEU A 149 2.64 -3.14 -22.12
C LEU A 149 2.82 -4.49 -21.40
N SER A 150 3.79 -5.30 -21.82
CA SER A 150 4.15 -6.51 -21.08
C SER A 150 4.91 -6.15 -19.80
N PHE A 151 4.81 -7.00 -18.77
CA PHE A 151 5.50 -6.82 -17.49
C PHE A 151 7.04 -6.76 -17.64
N HIS A 152 7.57 -7.40 -18.68
CA HIS A 152 8.99 -7.36 -19.06
C HIS A 152 9.43 -5.95 -19.52
N MET A 153 8.52 -5.22 -20.16
CA MET A 153 8.73 -3.84 -20.55
C MET A 153 8.87 -2.95 -19.32
N PHE A 154 8.05 -3.16 -18.27
CA PHE A 154 8.06 -2.36 -17.04
C PHE A 154 9.36 -2.48 -16.24
N GLN A 155 9.90 -3.69 -16.07
CA GLN A 155 11.19 -3.89 -15.39
C GLN A 155 12.37 -3.28 -16.17
N THR A 156 12.31 -3.34 -17.51
CA THR A 156 13.33 -2.73 -18.37
C THR A 156 13.23 -1.20 -18.37
N TYR A 157 12.00 -0.66 -18.31
CA TYR A 157 11.71 0.78 -18.18
C TYR A 157 12.30 1.38 -16.90
N MET A 158 12.27 0.64 -15.79
CA MET A 158 12.84 1.09 -14.51
C MET A 158 14.38 1.01 -14.47
N LYS A 159 15.00 0.16 -15.29
CA LYS A 159 16.44 -0.16 -15.23
C LYS A 159 17.29 0.42 -16.37
N THR A 160 16.71 0.95 -17.45
CA THR A 160 17.51 1.37 -18.62
C THR A 160 17.16 2.76 -19.14
N SER A 161 18.12 3.68 -19.05
CA SER A 161 18.07 5.03 -19.65
C SER A 161 18.33 5.02 -21.17
N LYS A 162 18.76 3.90 -21.76
CA LYS A 162 19.20 3.86 -23.17
C LYS A 162 18.95 2.49 -23.80
N LYS A 163 17.79 2.29 -24.45
CA LYS A 163 17.63 1.46 -25.67
C LYS A 163 16.19 1.55 -26.19
N ASN A 164 16.06 1.62 -27.52
CA ASN A 164 14.78 1.71 -28.23
C ASN A 164 13.91 0.48 -27.94
N MET A 165 12.73 0.70 -27.36
CA MET A 165 11.90 -0.36 -26.80
C MET A 165 10.49 -0.38 -27.41
N CYS A 166 10.43 -0.34 -28.73
CA CYS A 166 9.26 -0.77 -29.51
C CYS A 166 9.70 -1.99 -30.31
N MET A 167 9.38 -3.19 -29.84
CA MET A 167 9.48 -4.40 -30.66
C MET A 167 8.08 -4.79 -31.13
N PRO A 168 7.87 -5.00 -32.45
CA PRO A 168 6.67 -5.70 -32.93
C PRO A 168 6.75 -7.19 -32.58
N ILE A 169 5.63 -7.89 -32.82
CA ILE A 169 5.44 -9.33 -32.58
C ILE A 169 6.56 -10.16 -33.21
#